data_AF-A0A073B452-F1
#
_entry.id   AF-A0A073B452-F1
#
_cell.length_a   1.000
_cell.length_b   1.000
_cell.length_c   1.000
_cell.angle_alpha   90.00
_cell.angle_beta   90.00
_cell.angle_gamma   90.00
#
_symmetry.space_group_name_H-M   'P 1'
#
loop_
_entity.id
_entity.type
_entity.pdbx_description
1 polymer ?
#
loop_
_entity_poly.entity_id
_entity_poly.type
_entity_poly.pdbx_seq_one_letter_code
_entity_poly.pdbx_strand_id
1 'polypeptide(L)'
;MRPETPDQPNTPEENVNGVSTPKETQNSETHSAKFSAEHKVRSAANRVRPVAQRSLDSVLALLERMWQALVPLIARVREIPAVQRVSERVGPQLAALKEKLDLPQTQSGQQVPVRVRSMQAGAALAAVGVVSLVVGTMSTGSQQQASNVEEAAQAAPMQAPQGGGEQAAPAPAPKNSAPAEQKRPAPIGPPVEGIDVSNHNGSINWDAVAADGKKFTFVLATDGDNFTSPSYSKQYHGAKEAGLMAGAYHFARPDDSSGREQAERFLAVADYQKDGKTLPPVLDLEVDPSTGGCYGMTVSEMQEWTREFNETVQEKTGKDAIIYANPSFWRQCMGGTSEFSDQPLWMASYGVNSPSVLSGFDDWDFWQYTDKGSVSGISGYTDLNKYQYGIERLKQLAS
;
A
#
# COMPACT_ATOMS: atom_id res chain seq x y z
N MET A 1 -44.53 45.18 -99.49
CA MET A 1 -43.27 45.20 -100.26
C MET A 1 -42.13 44.91 -99.30
N ARG A 2 -41.25 43.96 -99.63
CA ARG A 2 -39.88 43.84 -99.05
C ARG A 2 -39.08 45.15 -99.34
N PRO A 3 -37.87 45.44 -98.79
CA PRO A 3 -36.90 44.53 -98.12
C PRO A 3 -36.07 45.12 -96.92
N GLU A 4 -35.25 44.21 -96.34
CA GLU A 4 -33.82 44.30 -95.94
C GLU A 4 -33.26 44.99 -94.66
N THR A 5 -32.45 44.13 -93.98
CA THR A 5 -31.34 44.15 -92.98
C THR A 5 -30.38 45.36 -92.91
N PRO A 6 -29.40 45.50 -91.94
CA PRO A 6 -28.67 44.45 -91.18
C PRO A 6 -28.24 44.71 -89.68
N ASP A 7 -27.73 43.63 -89.07
CA ASP A 7 -26.83 43.40 -87.90
C ASP A 7 -26.30 44.55 -87.02
N GLN A 8 -26.36 44.35 -85.68
CA GLN A 8 -25.35 44.75 -84.67
C GLN A 8 -25.56 44.01 -83.31
N PRO A 9 -24.54 43.94 -82.41
CA PRO A 9 -24.27 42.79 -81.54
C PRO A 9 -24.66 42.93 -80.05
N ASN A 10 -24.58 41.78 -79.36
CA ASN A 10 -24.90 41.51 -77.96
C ASN A 10 -24.19 42.42 -76.93
N THR A 11 -24.98 42.91 -75.98
CA THR A 11 -24.59 43.55 -74.73
C THR A 11 -24.70 42.58 -73.53
N PRO A 12 -23.87 42.74 -72.49
CA PRO A 12 -24.15 42.23 -71.14
C PRO A 12 -24.44 43.39 -70.19
N GLU A 13 -25.51 43.35 -69.39
CA GLU A 13 -25.61 44.22 -68.21
C GLU A 13 -26.32 43.55 -67.02
N GLU A 14 -25.78 43.91 -65.86
CA GLU A 14 -26.05 43.51 -64.50
C GLU A 14 -27.36 44.08 -63.92
N ASN A 15 -28.03 43.22 -63.15
CA ASN A 15 -28.43 43.39 -61.75
C ASN A 15 -29.42 44.51 -61.34
N VAL A 16 -30.52 44.12 -60.67
CA VAL A 16 -30.78 44.37 -59.22
C VAL A 16 -32.27 44.20 -58.85
N ASN A 17 -32.48 43.37 -57.80
CA ASN A 17 -33.58 43.28 -56.81
C ASN A 17 -34.95 42.66 -57.13
N GLY A 18 -35.27 41.58 -56.39
CA GLY A 18 -36.64 41.09 -56.15
C GLY A 18 -36.68 39.73 -55.43
N VAL A 19 -36.97 39.75 -54.13
CA VAL A 19 -36.97 38.64 -53.14
C VAL A 19 -38.00 37.53 -53.43
N SER A 20 -37.60 36.26 -53.28
CA SER A 20 -38.46 35.15 -52.80
C SER A 20 -37.62 33.98 -52.25
N THR A 21 -38.07 33.39 -51.13
CA THR A 21 -37.43 32.32 -50.33
C THR A 21 -37.54 30.93 -50.94
N PRO A 22 -36.62 30.00 -50.59
CA PRO A 22 -36.99 28.59 -50.38
C PRO A 22 -36.62 28.10 -48.95
N LYS A 23 -37.64 27.70 -48.19
CA LYS A 23 -37.54 26.77 -47.04
C LYS A 23 -38.17 25.45 -47.48
N GLU A 24 -37.74 24.36 -46.85
CA GLU A 24 -38.14 22.95 -47.06
C GLU A 24 -37.38 22.20 -48.15
N THR A 25 -36.21 21.64 -47.79
CA THR A 25 -35.74 20.33 -48.29
C THR A 25 -34.53 19.79 -47.54
N GLN A 26 -33.79 20.58 -46.75
CA GLN A 26 -32.59 20.11 -46.02
C GLN A 26 -32.82 19.43 -44.65
N ASN A 27 -34.05 19.36 -44.15
CA ASN A 27 -34.33 18.75 -42.83
C ASN A 27 -34.74 17.27 -42.87
N SER A 28 -35.01 16.65 -44.02
CA SER A 28 -35.46 15.23 -44.03
C SER A 28 -34.28 14.23 -44.09
N GLU A 29 -33.20 14.55 -44.80
CA GLU A 29 -32.07 13.63 -44.98
C GLU A 29 -31.18 13.51 -43.73
N THR A 30 -30.98 14.61 -43.00
CA THR A 30 -30.21 14.64 -41.74
C THR A 30 -30.92 13.94 -40.58
N HIS A 31 -32.26 13.97 -40.56
CA HIS A 31 -33.07 13.23 -39.60
C HIS A 31 -33.11 11.72 -39.89
N SER A 32 -33.16 11.31 -41.17
CA SER A 32 -33.15 9.90 -41.58
C SER A 32 -31.81 9.20 -41.28
N ALA A 33 -30.68 9.88 -41.48
CA ALA A 33 -29.35 9.35 -41.18
C ALA A 33 -29.09 9.18 -39.67
N LYS A 34 -29.55 10.13 -38.83
CA LYS A 34 -29.48 10.01 -37.35
C LYS A 34 -30.34 8.87 -36.82
N PHE A 35 -31.56 8.70 -37.35
CA PHE A 35 -32.46 7.63 -36.92
C PHE A 35 -31.90 6.24 -37.26
N SER A 36 -31.25 6.09 -38.41
CA SER A 36 -30.59 4.85 -38.85
C SER A 36 -29.37 4.47 -38.00
N ALA A 37 -28.57 5.45 -37.57
CA ALA A 37 -27.42 5.23 -36.70
C ALA A 37 -27.82 4.86 -35.26
N GLU A 38 -28.81 5.56 -34.69
CA GLU A 38 -29.36 5.25 -33.36
C GLU A 38 -30.01 3.87 -33.31
N HIS A 39 -30.70 3.45 -34.38
CA HIS A 39 -31.32 2.12 -34.47
C HIS A 39 -30.26 1.00 -34.56
N LYS A 40 -29.13 1.23 -35.23
CA LYS A 40 -28.01 0.28 -35.30
C LYS A 40 -27.29 0.13 -33.96
N VAL A 41 -27.08 1.23 -33.23
CA VAL A 41 -26.47 1.20 -31.88
C VAL A 41 -27.41 0.51 -30.87
N ARG A 42 -28.72 0.77 -30.94
CA ARG A 42 -29.73 0.07 -30.11
C ARG A 42 -29.81 -1.42 -30.42
N SER A 43 -29.71 -1.81 -31.69
CA SER A 43 -29.71 -3.21 -32.15
C SER A 43 -28.45 -3.96 -31.66
N ALA A 44 -27.28 -3.33 -31.71
CA ALA A 44 -26.04 -3.89 -31.18
C ALA A 44 -26.07 -4.01 -29.65
N ALA A 45 -26.56 -2.98 -28.94
CA ALA A 45 -26.73 -3.02 -27.48
C ALA A 45 -27.73 -4.10 -27.02
N ASN A 46 -28.79 -4.35 -27.80
CA ASN A 46 -29.75 -5.42 -27.54
C ASN A 46 -29.24 -6.83 -27.87
N ARG A 47 -28.18 -6.96 -28.70
CA ARG A 47 -27.50 -8.25 -28.97
C ARG A 47 -26.43 -8.60 -27.94
N VAL A 48 -25.78 -7.60 -27.33
CA VAL A 48 -24.72 -7.80 -26.32
C VAL A 48 -25.26 -7.96 -24.90
N ARG A 49 -26.38 -7.30 -24.57
CA ARG A 49 -27.08 -7.40 -23.28
C ARG A 49 -27.30 -8.84 -22.78
N PRO A 50 -27.85 -9.79 -23.56
CA PRO A 50 -28.10 -11.15 -23.07
C PRO A 50 -26.84 -11.98 -22.79
N VAL A 51 -25.67 -11.63 -23.35
CA VAL A 51 -24.41 -12.34 -23.07
C VAL A 51 -23.78 -11.82 -21.77
N ALA A 52 -23.79 -10.51 -21.56
CA ALA A 52 -23.37 -9.90 -20.30
C ALA A 52 -24.28 -10.31 -19.13
N GLN A 53 -25.60 -10.39 -19.36
CA GLN A 53 -26.56 -10.87 -18.35
C GLN A 53 -26.26 -12.32 -17.93
N ARG A 54 -26.02 -13.23 -18.89
CA ARG A 54 -25.70 -14.65 -18.57
C ARG A 54 -24.40 -14.81 -17.76
N SER A 55 -23.41 -13.95 -18.00
CA SER A 55 -22.18 -13.95 -17.19
C SER A 55 -22.42 -13.45 -15.76
N LEU A 56 -23.26 -12.43 -15.59
CA LEU A 56 -23.68 -11.93 -14.27
C LEU A 56 -24.56 -12.93 -13.51
N ASP A 57 -25.50 -13.58 -14.20
CA ASP A 57 -26.36 -14.62 -13.62
C ASP A 57 -25.55 -15.84 -13.16
N SER A 58 -24.49 -16.18 -13.89
CA SER A 58 -23.56 -17.26 -13.51
C SER A 58 -22.72 -16.90 -12.28
N VAL A 59 -22.27 -15.65 -12.18
CA VAL A 59 -21.55 -15.15 -10.99
C VAL A 59 -22.48 -15.07 -9.78
N LEU A 60 -23.70 -14.59 -9.95
CA LEU A 60 -24.72 -14.55 -8.89
C LEU A 60 -25.09 -15.96 -8.41
N ALA A 61 -25.27 -16.91 -9.32
CA ALA A 61 -25.52 -18.31 -8.96
C ALA A 61 -24.34 -18.95 -8.20
N LEU A 62 -23.10 -18.57 -8.53
CA LEU A 62 -21.91 -19.02 -7.80
C LEU A 62 -21.87 -18.42 -6.38
N LEU A 63 -22.13 -17.12 -6.25
CA LEU A 63 -22.19 -16.42 -4.97
C LEU A 63 -23.32 -16.96 -4.07
N GLU A 64 -24.48 -17.28 -4.64
CA GLU A 64 -25.60 -17.89 -3.94
C GLU A 64 -25.23 -19.29 -3.43
N ARG A 65 -24.54 -20.12 -4.24
CA ARG A 65 -24.05 -21.44 -3.80
C ARG A 65 -23.00 -21.33 -2.69
N MET A 66 -22.09 -20.36 -2.79
CA MET A 66 -21.11 -20.08 -1.74
C MET A 66 -21.80 -19.62 -0.45
N TRP A 67 -22.80 -18.75 -0.56
CA TRP A 67 -23.60 -18.29 0.58
C TRP A 67 -24.33 -19.45 1.25
N GLN A 68 -25.03 -20.30 0.49
CA GLN A 68 -25.73 -21.48 1.03
C GLN A 68 -24.79 -22.49 1.68
N ALA A 69 -23.55 -22.63 1.19
CA ALA A 69 -22.53 -23.46 1.83
C ALA A 69 -22.02 -22.87 3.17
N LEU A 70 -22.04 -21.54 3.33
CA LEU A 70 -21.60 -20.84 4.54
C LEU A 70 -22.67 -20.77 5.63
N VAL A 71 -23.96 -20.79 5.27
CA VAL A 71 -25.10 -20.77 6.23
C VAL A 71 -24.97 -21.80 7.37
N PRO A 72 -24.70 -23.10 7.13
CA PRO A 72 -24.57 -24.07 8.23
C PRO A 72 -23.31 -23.87 9.08
N LEU A 73 -22.23 -23.31 8.50
CA LEU A 73 -21.01 -22.93 9.23
C LEU A 73 -21.27 -21.73 10.17
N ILE A 74 -21.99 -20.72 9.68
CA ILE A 74 -22.41 -19.55 10.46
C ILE A 74 -23.37 -19.95 11.59
N ALA A 75 -24.28 -20.90 11.34
CA ALA A 75 -25.17 -21.44 12.36
C ALA A 75 -24.37 -22.16 13.47
N ARG A 76 -23.33 -22.93 13.12
CA ARG A 76 -22.45 -23.62 14.08
C ARG A 76 -21.63 -22.66 14.95
N VAL A 77 -21.21 -21.53 14.41
CA VAL A 77 -20.46 -20.50 15.16
C VAL A 77 -21.38 -19.74 16.16
N ARG A 78 -22.67 -19.60 15.84
CA ARG A 78 -23.66 -18.96 16.74
C ARG A 78 -24.02 -19.76 17.98
N GLU A 79 -23.79 -21.07 17.99
CA GLU A 79 -24.07 -21.93 19.15
C GLU A 79 -22.90 -22.00 20.16
N ILE A 80 -21.78 -21.31 19.88
CA ILE A 80 -20.66 -21.22 20.80
C ILE A 80 -21.03 -20.26 21.95
N PRO A 81 -21.01 -20.69 23.23
CA PRO A 81 -21.45 -19.86 24.37
C PRO A 81 -20.65 -18.56 24.57
N ALA A 82 -19.43 -18.48 24.04
CA ALA A 82 -18.63 -17.25 24.01
C ALA A 82 -19.15 -16.23 22.97
N VAL A 83 -19.64 -16.71 21.82
CA VAL A 83 -20.17 -15.88 20.74
C VAL A 83 -21.56 -15.33 21.09
N GLN A 84 -22.39 -16.12 21.78
CA GLN A 84 -23.69 -15.65 22.29
C GLN A 84 -23.52 -14.49 23.28
N ARG A 85 -22.56 -14.58 24.22
CA ARG A 85 -22.27 -13.52 25.19
C ARG A 85 -21.77 -12.22 24.54
N VAL A 86 -21.05 -12.30 23.42
CA VAL A 86 -20.64 -11.13 22.64
C VAL A 86 -21.83 -10.55 21.85
N SER A 87 -22.66 -11.42 21.25
CA SER A 87 -23.87 -11.02 20.52
C SER A 87 -24.90 -10.32 21.41
N GLU A 88 -25.09 -10.78 22.64
CA GLU A 88 -26.00 -10.15 23.63
C GLU A 88 -25.51 -8.77 24.07
N ARG A 89 -24.18 -8.55 24.08
CA ARG A 89 -23.56 -7.29 24.50
C ARG A 89 -23.52 -6.23 23.40
N VAL A 90 -23.37 -6.67 22.14
CA VAL A 90 -23.23 -5.79 20.96
C VAL A 90 -24.57 -5.56 20.25
N GLY A 91 -25.49 -6.53 20.30
CA GLY A 91 -26.80 -6.47 19.63
C GLY A 91 -27.61 -5.20 19.93
N PRO A 92 -27.77 -4.78 21.20
CA PRO A 92 -28.47 -3.55 21.56
C PRO A 92 -27.79 -2.29 21.02
N GLN A 93 -26.46 -2.27 20.94
CA GLN A 93 -25.68 -1.13 20.43
C GLN A 93 -25.84 -1.00 18.91
N LEU A 94 -25.88 -2.12 18.20
CA LEU A 94 -26.11 -2.16 16.76
C LEU A 94 -27.55 -1.74 16.39
N ALA A 95 -28.53 -2.16 17.20
CA ALA A 95 -29.93 -1.76 17.03
C ALA A 95 -30.13 -0.25 17.28
N ALA A 96 -29.52 0.30 18.32
CA ALA A 96 -29.54 1.74 18.61
C ALA A 96 -28.83 2.58 17.52
N LEU A 97 -27.79 2.03 16.89
CA LEU A 97 -27.12 2.67 15.75
C LEU A 97 -28.03 2.70 14.52
N LYS A 98 -28.76 1.60 14.27
CA LYS A 98 -29.70 1.46 13.16
C LYS A 98 -30.91 2.38 13.32
N GLU A 99 -31.42 2.54 14.54
CA GLU A 99 -32.49 3.49 14.87
C GLU A 99 -32.05 4.94 14.71
N LYS A 100 -30.80 5.28 15.05
CA LYS A 100 -30.22 6.61 14.78
C LYS A 100 -30.00 6.91 13.29
N LEU A 101 -29.91 5.87 12.46
CA LEU A 101 -29.78 5.96 11.01
C LEU A 101 -31.14 6.05 10.29
N ASP A 102 -32.23 5.58 10.91
CA ASP A 102 -33.60 5.58 10.36
C ASP A 102 -34.45 6.77 10.90
N LEU A 103 -33.96 8.02 10.76
CA LEU A 103 -34.82 9.20 10.97
C LEU A 103 -35.79 9.37 9.78
N PRO A 104 -37.10 9.53 10.01
CA PRO A 104 -38.08 9.67 8.92
C PRO A 104 -37.97 11.05 8.25
N GLN A 105 -37.88 11.03 6.92
CA GLN A 105 -38.15 12.19 6.07
C GLN A 105 -39.64 12.55 6.18
N THR A 106 -39.96 13.73 6.70
CA THR A 106 -41.28 14.33 6.50
C THR A 106 -41.22 15.72 5.87
N GLN A 107 -41.80 15.72 4.66
CA GLN A 107 -42.61 16.75 4.01
C GLN A 107 -41.93 17.74 3.06
N SER A 108 -42.19 17.45 1.78
CA SER A 108 -42.80 18.37 0.81
C SER A 108 -41.98 19.58 0.37
N GLY A 109 -41.33 19.41 -0.79
CA GLY A 109 -41.41 20.41 -1.85
C GLY A 109 -40.41 21.57 -1.77
N GLN A 110 -39.12 21.31 -1.94
CA GLN A 110 -38.21 22.30 -2.53
C GLN A 110 -36.98 21.62 -3.15
N GLN A 111 -36.66 21.99 -4.39
CA GLN A 111 -35.52 21.47 -5.15
C GLN A 111 -34.19 21.86 -4.49
N VAL A 112 -33.25 20.91 -4.39
CA VAL A 112 -31.86 21.15 -3.95
C VAL A 112 -30.90 20.43 -4.92
N PRO A 113 -29.74 21.02 -5.29
CA PRO A 113 -28.98 20.61 -6.47
C PRO A 113 -28.07 19.40 -6.23
N VAL A 114 -27.70 18.75 -7.33
CA VAL A 114 -26.87 17.53 -7.42
C VAL A 114 -25.49 17.76 -6.79
N ARG A 115 -25.28 17.34 -5.53
CA ARG A 115 -23.94 17.09 -4.96
C ARG A 115 -23.92 16.32 -3.63
N VAL A 116 -24.55 15.16 -3.49
CA VAL A 116 -24.24 14.22 -2.38
C VAL A 116 -24.52 12.77 -2.80
N ARG A 117 -23.53 12.07 -3.37
CA ARG A 117 -23.50 10.59 -3.45
C ARG A 117 -22.05 10.09 -3.51
N SER A 118 -21.37 10.14 -2.37
CA SER A 118 -20.12 9.38 -2.16
C SER A 118 -19.79 9.25 -0.67
N MET A 119 -20.75 8.80 0.14
CA MET A 119 -20.50 8.40 1.53
C MET A 119 -21.44 7.25 1.94
N GLN A 120 -21.51 6.17 1.16
CA GLN A 120 -22.28 4.98 1.58
C GLN A 120 -21.65 3.62 1.17
N ALA A 121 -20.36 3.57 0.80
CA ALA A 121 -19.67 2.31 0.48
C ALA A 121 -18.61 1.88 1.52
N GLY A 122 -18.45 2.61 2.64
CA GLY A 122 -17.35 2.39 3.60
C GLY A 122 -17.69 1.58 4.85
N ALA A 123 -18.97 1.27 5.13
CA ALA A 123 -19.38 0.70 6.42
C ALA A 123 -19.66 -0.81 6.41
N ALA A 124 -19.58 -1.49 5.26
CA ALA A 124 -19.99 -2.91 5.13
C ALA A 124 -18.85 -3.93 5.18
N LEU A 125 -17.58 -3.53 5.15
CA LEU A 125 -16.43 -4.46 5.17
C LEU A 125 -15.89 -4.76 6.59
N ALA A 126 -16.33 -4.05 7.62
CA ALA A 126 -15.87 -4.26 8.99
C ALA A 126 -16.55 -5.44 9.72
N ALA A 127 -17.57 -6.08 9.12
CA ALA A 127 -18.34 -7.15 9.78
C ALA A 127 -17.92 -8.59 9.37
N VAL A 128 -17.12 -8.75 8.32
CA VAL A 128 -16.65 -10.09 7.86
C VAL A 128 -15.35 -10.51 8.57
N GLY A 129 -14.51 -9.56 8.97
CA GLY A 129 -13.22 -9.82 9.63
C GLY A 129 -13.30 -10.44 11.04
N VAL A 130 -14.45 -10.41 11.70
CA VAL A 130 -14.61 -10.96 13.07
C VAL A 130 -14.93 -12.47 13.06
N VAL A 131 -15.34 -13.06 11.93
CA VAL A 131 -15.67 -14.50 11.85
C VAL A 131 -14.44 -15.37 11.57
N SER A 132 -13.41 -14.83 10.92
CA SER A 132 -12.16 -15.57 10.62
C SER A 132 -11.28 -15.83 11.85
N LEU A 133 -11.47 -15.11 12.96
CA LEU A 133 -10.66 -15.26 14.17
C LEU A 133 -11.13 -16.39 15.12
N VAL A 134 -12.25 -17.07 14.82
CA VAL A 134 -12.85 -18.09 15.71
C VAL A 134 -12.72 -19.53 15.18
N VAL A 135 -12.25 -19.74 13.95
CA VAL A 135 -12.11 -21.10 13.36
C VAL A 135 -10.69 -21.66 13.45
N GLY A 136 -9.68 -20.84 13.75
CA GLY A 136 -8.26 -21.24 13.72
C GLY A 136 -7.68 -21.89 15.00
N THR A 137 -8.43 -21.99 16.10
CA THR A 137 -7.87 -22.47 17.39
C THR A 137 -8.44 -23.79 17.90
N MET A 138 -9.02 -24.63 17.04
CA MET A 138 -9.56 -25.93 17.45
C MET A 138 -8.92 -27.11 16.70
N SER A 139 -7.62 -27.33 16.92
CA SER A 139 -7.02 -28.66 16.73
C SER A 139 -5.81 -28.92 17.63
N THR A 140 -5.93 -28.70 18.94
CA THR A 140 -5.34 -29.57 19.98
C THR A 140 -6.00 -29.21 21.30
N GLY A 141 -6.74 -30.17 21.87
CA GLY A 141 -7.49 -29.97 23.10
C GLY A 141 -6.61 -29.86 24.33
N SER A 142 -6.86 -28.84 25.14
CA SER A 142 -6.91 -28.92 26.60
C SER A 142 -7.50 -27.60 27.12
N GLN A 143 -8.77 -27.67 27.53
CA GLN A 143 -9.45 -26.61 28.25
C GLN A 143 -8.93 -26.57 29.68
N GLN A 144 -7.95 -25.71 29.98
CA GLN A 144 -7.86 -25.11 31.30
C GLN A 144 -7.05 -23.83 31.25
N GLN A 145 -7.54 -22.81 31.96
CA GLN A 145 -6.83 -21.60 32.38
C GLN A 145 -6.77 -20.41 31.40
N ALA A 146 -7.95 -19.88 31.07
CA ALA A 146 -8.14 -18.43 30.96
C ALA A 146 -8.45 -17.85 32.35
N SER A 147 -7.41 -17.65 33.16
CA SER A 147 -7.38 -16.77 34.35
C SER A 147 -5.95 -16.80 34.90
N ASN A 148 -5.46 -15.65 35.33
CA ASN A 148 -4.11 -15.35 35.84
C ASN A 148 -3.19 -14.73 34.76
N VAL A 149 -3.58 -13.55 34.30
CA VAL A 149 -2.65 -12.50 33.89
C VAL A 149 -2.27 -11.77 35.19
N GLU A 150 -0.98 -11.48 35.36
CA GLU A 150 -0.29 -11.01 36.58
C GLU A 150 0.12 -12.11 37.59
N GLU A 151 1.43 -12.14 37.85
CA GLU A 151 2.15 -12.93 38.87
C GLU A 151 2.72 -14.31 38.47
N ALA A 152 3.83 -14.29 37.71
CA ALA A 152 4.82 -15.38 37.71
C ALA A 152 6.23 -14.85 37.39
N ALA A 153 6.73 -13.97 38.24
CA ALA A 153 8.15 -13.81 38.47
C ALA A 153 8.52 -14.65 39.72
N GLN A 154 9.59 -15.46 39.61
CA GLN A 154 10.40 -16.09 40.67
C GLN A 154 10.18 -17.59 41.04
N ALA A 155 11.33 -18.32 40.97
CA ALA A 155 11.77 -19.61 41.57
C ALA A 155 11.23 -20.95 40.99
N ALA A 156 12.01 -21.73 40.20
CA ALA A 156 13.14 -22.67 40.50
C ALA A 156 12.66 -24.11 40.93
N PRO A 157 13.44 -25.23 40.85
CA PRO A 157 14.77 -25.53 40.29
C PRO A 157 14.80 -26.82 39.40
N MET A 158 15.93 -27.18 38.76
CA MET A 158 16.38 -28.60 38.65
C MET A 158 17.90 -28.70 38.42
N GLN A 159 18.56 -29.47 39.28
CA GLN A 159 19.99 -29.82 39.26
C GLN A 159 20.27 -30.93 38.25
N ALA A 160 21.42 -30.84 37.57
CA ALA A 160 22.04 -31.92 36.82
C ALA A 160 23.10 -32.65 37.68
N PRO A 161 23.33 -33.97 37.49
CA PRO A 161 24.32 -34.73 38.24
C PRO A 161 25.75 -34.50 37.72
N GLN A 162 26.71 -34.55 38.65
CA GLN A 162 28.16 -34.45 38.39
C GLN A 162 28.85 -35.82 38.25
N GLY A 163 29.99 -35.81 37.53
CA GLY A 163 31.08 -36.79 37.55
C GLY A 163 31.41 -37.27 36.13
N GLY A 164 32.65 -37.33 35.62
CA GLY A 164 34.02 -37.12 36.12
C GLY A 164 34.95 -37.16 34.88
N GLY A 165 36.14 -36.55 34.96
CA GLY A 165 36.96 -36.17 33.79
C GLY A 165 37.88 -37.23 33.17
N GLU A 166 38.59 -36.80 32.11
CA GLU A 166 39.96 -37.20 31.74
C GLU A 166 40.50 -36.19 30.68
N GLN A 167 41.81 -36.17 30.48
CA GLN A 167 42.68 -35.05 30.10
C GLN A 167 42.75 -34.60 28.62
N ALA A 168 43.32 -33.39 28.48
CA ALA A 168 43.55 -32.61 27.27
C ALA A 168 44.67 -33.10 26.34
N ALA A 169 44.57 -32.70 25.06
CA ALA A 169 45.65 -32.64 24.08
C ALA A 169 45.71 -31.22 23.44
N PRO A 170 46.88 -30.71 23.01
CA PRO A 170 47.13 -29.28 22.88
C PRO A 170 46.59 -28.65 21.59
N ALA A 171 46.12 -27.42 21.71
CA ALA A 171 45.62 -26.57 20.64
C ALA A 171 46.74 -25.99 19.75
N PRO A 172 46.53 -25.80 18.44
CA PRO A 172 47.30 -24.86 17.63
C PRO A 172 46.86 -23.41 17.94
N ALA A 173 47.83 -22.50 17.87
CA ALA A 173 47.81 -21.12 18.38
C ALA A 173 46.59 -20.24 17.98
N PRO A 174 46.14 -19.32 18.86
CA PRO A 174 45.03 -18.43 18.56
C PRO A 174 45.44 -17.34 17.57
N LYS A 175 44.74 -17.30 16.42
CA LYS A 175 44.64 -16.09 15.62
C LYS A 175 43.73 -15.12 16.37
N ASN A 176 44.31 -14.32 17.27
CA ASN A 176 43.62 -13.22 17.89
C ASN A 176 43.30 -12.15 16.84
N SER A 177 42.05 -12.13 16.40
CA SER A 177 41.31 -10.92 16.03
C SER A 177 39.84 -11.28 16.14
N ALA A 178 39.28 -11.15 17.36
CA ALA A 178 37.85 -11.08 17.50
C ALA A 178 37.33 -9.91 16.64
N PRO A 179 36.22 -10.06 15.91
CA PRO A 179 35.57 -8.92 15.26
C PRO A 179 35.27 -7.87 16.34
N ALA A 180 35.67 -6.62 16.10
CA ALA A 180 35.25 -5.52 16.93
C ALA A 180 33.72 -5.44 16.82
N GLU A 181 33.02 -5.72 17.92
CA GLU A 181 31.60 -5.47 18.09
C GLU A 181 31.33 -4.00 17.69
N GLN A 182 30.72 -3.78 16.52
CA GLN A 182 30.40 -2.45 16.03
C GLN A 182 29.28 -1.88 16.89
N LYS A 183 29.68 -1.24 17.98
CA LYS A 183 28.77 -0.56 18.89
C LYS A 183 28.04 0.54 18.13
N ARG A 184 26.72 0.39 18.01
CA ARG A 184 25.85 1.36 17.34
C ARG A 184 26.07 2.79 17.85
N PRO A 185 25.88 3.80 16.99
CA PRO A 185 26.20 5.17 17.34
C PRO A 185 25.31 5.65 18.49
N ALA A 186 25.92 6.31 19.48
CA ALA A 186 25.12 7.04 20.47
C ALA A 186 24.32 8.16 19.79
N PRO A 187 23.04 8.38 20.19
CA PRO A 187 22.24 9.50 19.71
C PRO A 187 22.92 10.85 19.96
N ILE A 188 22.75 11.77 19.01
CA ILE A 188 23.14 13.18 19.14
C ILE A 188 21.88 14.04 18.96
N GLY A 189 21.16 14.24 20.07
CA GLY A 189 19.89 14.96 20.12
C GLY A 189 18.67 14.04 20.19
N PRO A 190 17.45 14.63 20.20
CA PRO A 190 16.21 13.86 20.25
C PRO A 190 15.96 13.13 18.92
N PRO A 191 15.08 12.10 18.91
CA PRO A 191 14.64 11.47 17.67
C PRO A 191 14.11 12.48 16.66
N VAL A 192 14.38 12.21 15.38
CA VAL A 192 14.00 13.07 14.27
C VAL A 192 12.72 12.55 13.65
N GLU A 193 11.78 13.45 13.35
CA GLU A 193 10.52 13.12 12.70
C GLU A 193 10.65 13.10 11.18
N GLY A 194 10.01 12.12 10.54
CA GLY A 194 9.93 11.96 9.10
C GLY A 194 8.61 11.33 8.66
N ILE A 195 8.52 11.08 7.36
CA ILE A 195 7.39 10.40 6.70
C ILE A 195 7.92 9.41 5.67
N ASP A 196 7.04 8.59 5.12
CA ASP A 196 7.29 7.89 3.87
C ASP A 196 6.05 8.02 2.97
N VAL A 197 6.29 8.06 1.66
CA VAL A 197 5.26 8.39 0.68
C VAL A 197 5.41 7.58 -0.60
N SER A 198 4.29 7.42 -1.29
CA SER A 198 4.20 6.79 -2.59
C SER A 198 3.28 7.59 -3.52
N ASN A 199 2.98 7.03 -4.70
CA ASN A 199 1.96 7.56 -5.59
C ASN A 199 0.56 7.64 -4.95
N HIS A 200 0.31 6.94 -3.83
CA HIS A 200 -0.96 7.03 -3.10
C HIS A 200 -1.18 8.38 -2.40
N ASN A 201 -0.10 9.09 -2.05
CA ASN A 201 -0.20 10.39 -1.36
C ASN A 201 -0.48 11.56 -2.32
N GLY A 202 -0.47 11.31 -3.64
CA GLY A 202 -0.78 12.31 -4.66
C GLY A 202 0.21 13.49 -4.66
N SER A 203 -0.33 14.71 -4.85
CA SER A 203 0.49 15.93 -4.83
C SER A 203 0.75 16.38 -3.40
N ILE A 204 2.02 16.63 -3.09
CA ILE A 204 2.49 17.01 -1.76
C ILE A 204 2.99 18.46 -1.79
N ASN A 205 2.61 19.26 -0.79
CA ASN A 205 3.25 20.54 -0.51
C ASN A 205 4.41 20.34 0.46
N TRP A 206 5.62 20.22 -0.07
CA TRP A 206 6.82 19.91 0.71
C TRP A 206 7.26 21.01 1.66
N ASP A 207 7.02 22.28 1.33
CA ASP A 207 7.30 23.39 2.26
C ASP A 207 6.43 23.30 3.51
N ALA A 208 5.16 22.93 3.35
CA ALA A 208 4.27 22.69 4.47
C ALA A 208 4.69 21.47 5.30
N VAL A 209 5.16 20.39 4.66
CA VAL A 209 5.72 19.20 5.35
C VAL A 209 6.96 19.57 6.17
N ALA A 210 7.86 20.37 5.61
CA ALA A 210 9.06 20.85 6.29
C ALA A 210 8.72 21.77 7.48
N ALA A 211 7.74 22.66 7.29
CA ALA A 211 7.23 23.55 8.33
C ALA A 211 6.51 22.79 9.46
N ASP A 212 5.92 21.63 9.16
CA ASP A 212 5.34 20.69 10.14
C ASP A 212 6.41 19.89 10.92
N GLY A 213 7.68 20.23 10.74
CA GLY A 213 8.78 19.70 11.52
C GLY A 213 9.41 18.42 10.96
N LYS A 214 8.91 17.88 9.84
CA LYS A 214 9.51 16.69 9.20
C LYS A 214 10.86 17.04 8.59
N LYS A 215 11.85 16.17 8.80
CA LYS A 215 13.25 16.38 8.36
C LYS A 215 13.75 15.34 7.37
N PHE A 216 13.05 14.23 7.23
CA PHE A 216 13.34 13.24 6.21
C PHE A 216 12.09 12.61 5.62
N THR A 217 12.26 12.03 4.45
CA THR A 217 11.26 11.18 3.80
C THR A 217 11.90 9.97 3.13
N PHE A 218 11.21 8.84 3.10
CA PHE A 218 11.43 7.79 2.10
C PHE A 218 10.35 7.89 1.01
N VAL A 219 10.69 7.62 -0.24
CA VAL A 219 9.79 7.75 -1.39
C VAL A 219 9.82 6.49 -2.23
N LEU A 220 8.64 5.93 -2.56
CA LEU A 220 8.55 4.73 -3.40
C LEU A 220 9.13 5.04 -4.76
N ALA A 221 10.20 4.33 -5.13
CA ALA A 221 10.79 4.42 -6.47
C ALA A 221 10.24 3.31 -7.37
N THR A 222 10.29 2.07 -6.87
CA THR A 222 10.06 0.86 -7.66
C THR A 222 9.29 -0.19 -6.85
N ASP A 223 8.40 -0.93 -7.51
CA ASP A 223 7.76 -2.14 -6.98
C ASP A 223 7.99 -3.27 -7.99
N GLY A 224 8.68 -4.33 -7.55
CA GLY A 224 9.12 -5.45 -8.37
C GLY A 224 9.85 -5.04 -9.66
N ASP A 225 9.61 -5.79 -10.73
CA ASP A 225 10.26 -5.59 -12.03
C ASP A 225 9.59 -4.54 -12.92
N ASN A 226 8.32 -4.23 -12.66
CA ASN A 226 7.48 -3.63 -13.69
C ASN A 226 6.87 -2.29 -13.29
N PHE A 227 6.89 -1.93 -12.00
CA PHE A 227 6.35 -0.67 -11.55
C PHE A 227 7.44 0.33 -11.18
N THR A 228 7.36 1.51 -11.79
CA THR A 228 8.10 2.71 -11.38
C THR A 228 7.06 3.72 -10.93
N SER A 229 7.22 4.25 -9.72
CA SER A 229 6.26 5.22 -9.20
C SER A 229 6.26 6.47 -10.08
N PRO A 230 5.11 6.84 -10.67
CA PRO A 230 5.03 8.03 -11.52
C PRO A 230 5.21 9.34 -10.74
N SER A 231 5.11 9.27 -9.40
CA SER A 231 5.30 10.42 -8.50
C SER A 231 6.73 10.51 -7.95
N TYR A 232 7.57 9.48 -8.14
CA TYR A 232 8.89 9.38 -7.50
C TYR A 232 9.73 10.64 -7.69
N SER A 233 10.04 11.01 -8.93
CA SER A 233 10.92 12.16 -9.21
C SER A 233 10.41 13.46 -8.58
N LYS A 234 9.10 13.75 -8.70
CA LYS A 234 8.50 14.96 -8.12
C LYS A 234 8.51 14.94 -6.60
N GLN A 235 8.23 13.79 -5.99
CA GLN A 235 8.21 13.64 -4.53
C GLN A 235 9.64 13.70 -3.96
N TYR A 236 10.56 12.95 -4.55
CA TYR A 236 11.95 12.85 -4.12
C TYR A 236 12.69 14.20 -4.21
N HIS A 237 12.65 14.86 -5.38
CA HIS A 237 13.32 16.16 -5.53
C HIS A 237 12.60 17.28 -4.78
N GLY A 238 11.27 17.29 -4.78
CA GLY A 238 10.49 18.30 -4.05
C GLY A 238 10.78 18.28 -2.54
N ALA A 239 10.97 17.10 -1.95
CA ALA A 239 11.39 16.98 -0.55
C ALA A 239 12.80 17.58 -0.32
N LYS A 240 13.76 17.29 -1.21
CA LYS A 240 15.14 17.80 -1.12
C LYS A 240 15.21 19.32 -1.31
N GLU A 241 14.37 19.87 -2.20
CA GLU A 241 14.22 21.30 -2.43
C GLU A 241 13.65 22.02 -1.20
N ALA A 242 12.67 21.42 -0.52
CA ALA A 242 12.14 21.92 0.76
C ALA A 242 13.08 21.71 1.97
N GLY A 243 14.26 21.12 1.75
CA GLY A 243 15.31 20.97 2.76
C GLY A 243 15.21 19.69 3.60
N LEU A 244 14.41 18.71 3.21
CA LEU A 244 14.41 17.37 3.82
C LEU A 244 15.56 16.52 3.25
N MET A 245 16.03 15.56 4.04
CA MET A 245 16.80 14.43 3.52
C MET A 245 15.84 13.40 2.90
N ALA A 246 16.14 12.89 1.71
CA ALA A 246 15.25 11.98 0.99
C ALA A 246 15.95 10.66 0.65
N GLY A 247 15.32 9.54 0.96
CA GLY A 247 15.71 8.22 0.50
C GLY A 247 14.69 7.64 -0.48
N ALA A 248 15.15 6.73 -1.31
CA ALA A 248 14.30 5.94 -2.20
C ALA A 248 14.03 4.59 -1.54
N TYR A 249 12.85 4.02 -1.72
CA TYR A 249 12.57 2.64 -1.34
C TYR A 249 12.04 1.81 -2.50
N HIS A 250 12.35 0.52 -2.42
CA HIS A 250 11.91 -0.51 -3.35
C HIS A 250 11.03 -1.52 -2.65
N PHE A 251 9.78 -1.66 -3.11
CA PHE A 251 8.88 -2.72 -2.67
C PHE A 251 9.28 -4.04 -3.35
N ALA A 252 9.74 -5.00 -2.55
CA ALA A 252 10.27 -6.27 -3.04
C ALA A 252 9.18 -7.15 -3.67
N ARG A 253 9.49 -7.78 -4.80
CA ARG A 253 8.72 -8.89 -5.38
C ARG A 253 9.60 -10.11 -5.61
N PRO A 254 9.97 -10.86 -4.57
CA PRO A 254 10.96 -11.93 -4.70
C PRO A 254 10.60 -13.08 -5.65
N ASP A 255 9.33 -13.19 -6.05
CA ASP A 255 8.82 -14.12 -7.06
C ASP A 255 8.90 -13.60 -8.50
N ASP A 256 9.18 -12.31 -8.73
CA ASP A 256 9.34 -11.74 -10.07
C ASP A 256 10.73 -12.08 -10.68
N SER A 257 11.81 -11.86 -9.91
CA SER A 257 13.20 -11.95 -10.37
C SER A 257 14.20 -12.03 -9.20
N SER A 258 15.50 -12.14 -9.50
CA SER A 258 16.55 -12.22 -8.45
C SER A 258 16.69 -10.91 -7.66
N GLY A 259 17.26 -10.99 -6.45
CA GLY A 259 17.47 -9.81 -5.61
C GLY A 259 18.43 -8.82 -6.27
N ARG A 260 19.42 -9.36 -7.00
CA ARG A 260 20.32 -8.58 -7.83
C ARG A 260 19.57 -7.80 -8.92
N GLU A 261 18.72 -8.46 -9.71
CA GLU A 261 17.99 -7.80 -10.81
C GLU A 261 17.11 -6.65 -10.30
N GLN A 262 16.41 -6.85 -9.17
CA GLN A 262 15.60 -5.79 -8.58
C GLN A 262 16.42 -4.66 -7.98
N ALA A 263 17.57 -4.95 -7.35
CA ALA A 263 18.49 -3.92 -6.88
C ALA A 263 19.07 -3.08 -8.02
N GLU A 264 19.48 -3.71 -9.13
CA GLU A 264 20.00 -3.00 -10.30
C GLU A 264 18.93 -2.08 -10.92
N ARG A 265 17.70 -2.59 -11.06
CA ARG A 265 16.55 -1.82 -11.54
C ARG A 265 16.22 -0.66 -10.61
N PHE A 266 16.12 -0.93 -9.32
CA PHE A 266 15.81 0.06 -8.30
C PHE A 266 16.82 1.20 -8.35
N LEU A 267 18.12 0.91 -8.36
CA LEU A 267 19.16 1.92 -8.35
C LEU A 267 19.22 2.75 -9.63
N ALA A 268 18.81 2.19 -10.76
CA ALA A 268 18.65 2.95 -12.01
C ALA A 268 17.55 4.02 -11.92
N VAL A 269 16.52 3.80 -11.11
CA VAL A 269 15.43 4.77 -10.85
C VAL A 269 15.76 5.69 -9.68
N ALA A 270 16.35 5.14 -8.62
CA ALA A 270 16.62 5.85 -7.38
C ALA A 270 17.58 7.03 -7.58
N ASP A 271 18.54 6.89 -8.52
CA ASP A 271 19.58 7.88 -8.79
C ASP A 271 20.29 8.31 -7.49
N TYR A 272 20.86 7.33 -6.78
CA TYR A 272 21.51 7.58 -5.49
C TYR A 272 22.72 8.52 -5.65
N GLN A 273 22.78 9.56 -4.82
CA GLN A 273 23.84 10.57 -4.83
C GLN A 273 24.45 10.72 -3.42
N LYS A 274 25.76 11.00 -3.32
CA LYS A 274 26.44 11.34 -2.05
C LYS A 274 26.51 12.85 -1.89
N ASP A 275 25.36 13.47 -1.65
CA ASP A 275 25.20 14.94 -1.64
C ASP A 275 24.86 15.54 -0.26
N GLY A 276 24.92 14.73 0.80
CA GLY A 276 24.54 15.15 2.15
C GLY A 276 23.03 15.29 2.37
N LYS A 277 22.21 14.98 1.36
CA LYS A 277 20.74 15.07 1.40
C LYS A 277 20.06 13.77 0.98
N THR A 278 20.78 12.83 0.39
CA THR A 278 20.23 11.53 -0.04
C THR A 278 20.50 10.46 1.01
N LEU A 279 19.44 9.90 1.57
CA LEU A 279 19.53 8.76 2.49
C LEU A 279 19.89 7.47 1.75
N PRO A 280 20.48 6.48 2.44
CA PRO A 280 20.74 5.16 1.86
C PRO A 280 19.48 4.53 1.25
N PRO A 281 19.63 3.71 0.20
CA PRO A 281 18.50 3.03 -0.41
C PRO A 281 17.82 2.06 0.56
N VAL A 282 16.50 1.94 0.48
CA VAL A 282 15.70 1.05 1.34
C VAL A 282 15.19 -0.14 0.55
N LEU A 283 15.32 -1.33 1.12
CA LEU A 283 14.60 -2.54 0.71
C LEU A 283 13.36 -2.72 1.59
N ASP A 284 12.18 -2.66 1.00
CA ASP A 284 10.90 -2.87 1.67
C ASP A 284 10.46 -4.35 1.51
N LEU A 285 10.53 -5.08 2.63
CA LEU A 285 10.18 -6.50 2.74
C LEU A 285 8.88 -6.68 3.52
N GLU A 286 7.81 -6.97 2.78
CA GLU A 286 6.49 -7.27 3.32
C GLU A 286 5.87 -8.50 2.67
N VAL A 287 4.79 -9.01 3.26
CA VAL A 287 4.05 -10.13 2.66
C VAL A 287 3.48 -9.73 1.31
N ASP A 288 3.29 -10.71 0.44
CA ASP A 288 2.61 -10.48 -0.83
C ASP A 288 1.21 -9.88 -0.56
N PRO A 289 0.90 -8.65 -1.05
CA PRO A 289 -0.39 -8.00 -0.82
C PRO A 289 -1.57 -8.79 -1.40
N SER A 290 -1.34 -9.69 -2.36
CA SER A 290 -2.38 -10.51 -2.98
C SER A 290 -2.73 -11.74 -2.14
N THR A 291 -1.73 -12.37 -1.52
CA THR A 291 -1.90 -13.67 -0.81
C THR A 291 -1.71 -13.59 0.70
N GLY A 292 -1.03 -12.54 1.20
CA GLY A 292 -0.52 -12.46 2.57
C GLY A 292 0.63 -13.45 2.85
N GLY A 293 1.16 -14.12 1.82
CA GLY A 293 2.19 -15.14 1.92
C GLY A 293 3.60 -14.60 1.65
N CYS A 294 4.60 -15.48 1.76
CA CYS A 294 6.01 -15.17 1.51
C CYS A 294 6.38 -15.34 0.03
N TYR A 295 5.53 -14.90 -0.90
CA TYR A 295 5.76 -15.01 -2.37
C TYR A 295 6.04 -16.45 -2.87
N GLY A 296 5.52 -17.46 -2.16
CA GLY A 296 5.79 -18.86 -2.46
C GLY A 296 7.21 -19.34 -2.13
N MET A 297 8.03 -18.49 -1.50
CA MET A 297 9.40 -18.82 -1.12
C MET A 297 9.48 -19.55 0.22
N THR A 298 10.50 -20.37 0.36
CA THR A 298 11.03 -20.82 1.65
C THR A 298 11.80 -19.70 2.35
N VAL A 299 12.01 -19.84 3.65
CA VAL A 299 12.81 -18.90 4.44
C VAL A 299 14.24 -18.75 3.88
N SER A 300 14.87 -19.85 3.47
CA SER A 300 16.23 -19.82 2.91
C SER A 300 16.30 -19.09 1.57
N GLU A 301 15.29 -19.26 0.72
CA GLU A 301 15.23 -18.55 -0.58
C GLU A 301 15.01 -17.05 -0.37
N MET A 302 14.15 -16.66 0.58
CA MET A 302 13.92 -15.26 0.91
C MET A 302 15.19 -14.59 1.48
N GLN A 303 15.93 -15.29 2.34
CA GLN A 303 17.20 -14.79 2.88
C GLN A 303 18.26 -14.63 1.78
N GLU A 304 18.41 -15.62 0.90
CA GLU A 304 19.37 -15.51 -0.20
C GLU A 304 19.01 -14.37 -1.16
N TRP A 305 17.74 -14.24 -1.52
CA TRP A 305 17.25 -13.13 -2.34
C TRP A 305 17.54 -11.77 -1.68
N THR A 306 17.31 -11.66 -0.37
CA THR A 306 17.59 -10.45 0.40
C THR A 306 19.09 -10.13 0.41
N ARG A 307 19.95 -11.14 0.56
CA ARG A 307 21.41 -10.98 0.49
C ARG A 307 21.83 -10.42 -0.87
N GLU A 308 21.37 -11.02 -1.96
CA GLU A 308 21.71 -10.58 -3.32
C GLU A 308 21.33 -9.11 -3.54
N PHE A 309 20.15 -8.70 -3.10
CA PHE A 309 19.71 -7.31 -3.18
C PHE A 309 20.64 -6.38 -2.39
N ASN A 310 20.87 -6.69 -1.12
CA ASN A 310 21.62 -5.84 -0.20
C ASN A 310 23.10 -5.72 -0.60
N GLU A 311 23.72 -6.82 -1.01
CA GLU A 311 25.09 -6.83 -1.53
C GLU A 311 25.20 -6.01 -2.81
N THR A 312 24.22 -6.09 -3.71
CA THR A 312 24.19 -5.28 -4.95
C THR A 312 24.05 -3.79 -4.64
N VAL A 313 23.23 -3.43 -3.64
CA VAL A 313 23.12 -2.04 -3.18
C VAL A 313 24.44 -1.54 -2.59
N GLN A 314 25.08 -2.34 -1.74
CA GLN A 314 26.36 -2.01 -1.14
C GLN A 314 27.46 -1.88 -2.20
N GLU A 315 27.51 -2.79 -3.18
CA GLU A 315 28.47 -2.76 -4.29
C GLU A 315 28.34 -1.45 -5.09
N LYS A 316 27.12 -1.03 -5.43
CA LYS A 316 26.89 0.11 -6.32
C LYS A 316 26.91 1.47 -5.63
N THR A 317 26.58 1.53 -4.34
CA THR A 317 26.44 2.81 -3.61
C THR A 317 27.51 3.00 -2.54
N GLY A 318 28.09 1.90 -2.03
CA GLY A 318 28.94 1.90 -0.84
C GLY A 318 28.17 2.21 0.44
N LYS A 319 26.84 2.03 0.45
CA LYS A 319 25.97 2.13 1.62
C LYS A 319 25.17 0.84 1.78
N ASP A 320 25.08 0.37 3.02
CA ASP A 320 24.22 -0.76 3.33
C ASP A 320 22.77 -0.37 3.07
N ALA A 321 22.02 -1.25 2.42
CA ALA A 321 20.59 -1.06 2.26
C ALA A 321 19.92 -1.02 3.64
N ILE A 322 19.01 -0.06 3.83
CA ILE A 322 18.14 -0.04 5.01
C ILE A 322 17.08 -1.10 4.79
N ILE A 323 16.89 -2.01 5.75
CA ILE A 323 15.82 -3.02 5.68
C ILE A 323 14.57 -2.45 6.32
N TYR A 324 13.48 -2.37 5.56
CA TYR A 324 12.16 -2.15 6.10
C TYR A 324 11.40 -3.47 6.24
N ALA A 325 10.83 -3.71 7.42
CA ALA A 325 9.96 -4.86 7.67
C ALA A 325 9.13 -4.69 8.96
N ASN A 326 8.06 -5.47 9.08
CA ASN A 326 7.32 -5.64 10.33
C ASN A 326 7.69 -6.96 11.04
N PRO A 327 7.48 -7.08 12.37
CA PRO A 327 7.82 -8.29 13.13
C PRO A 327 7.13 -9.58 12.67
N SER A 328 5.95 -9.50 12.06
CA SER A 328 5.24 -10.69 11.57
C SER A 328 5.93 -11.26 10.34
N PHE A 329 6.19 -10.41 9.35
CA PHE A 329 6.93 -10.77 8.14
C PHE A 329 8.30 -11.35 8.50
N TRP A 330 9.05 -10.68 9.37
CA TRP A 330 10.41 -11.12 9.72
C TRP A 330 10.43 -12.53 10.35
N ARG A 331 9.50 -12.83 11.26
CA ARG A 331 9.40 -14.18 11.83
C ARG A 331 8.94 -15.21 10.82
N GLN A 332 7.93 -14.87 10.01
CA GLN A 332 7.28 -15.80 9.11
C GLN A 332 8.14 -16.12 7.87
N CYS A 333 8.63 -15.09 7.20
CA CYS A 333 9.28 -15.21 5.90
C CYS A 333 10.82 -15.17 5.99
N MET A 334 11.38 -14.56 7.05
CA MET A 334 12.83 -14.50 7.27
C MET A 334 13.31 -15.44 8.38
N GLY A 335 12.41 -16.19 9.04
CA GLY A 335 12.74 -17.12 10.11
C GLY A 335 13.38 -16.48 11.34
N GLY A 336 13.28 -15.15 11.50
CA GLY A 336 13.94 -14.42 12.60
C GLY A 336 15.46 -14.41 12.52
N THR A 337 16.04 -14.50 11.33
CA THR A 337 17.49 -14.53 11.09
C THR A 337 18.24 -13.34 11.70
N SER A 338 19.51 -13.57 12.05
CA SER A 338 20.47 -12.54 12.50
C SER A 338 21.49 -12.15 11.43
N GLU A 339 21.36 -12.71 10.24
CA GLU A 339 22.32 -12.50 9.15
C GLU A 339 22.49 -11.03 8.74
N PHE A 340 21.41 -10.25 8.83
CA PHE A 340 21.37 -8.85 8.40
C PHE A 340 21.51 -7.85 9.56
N SER A 341 21.96 -8.33 10.73
CA SER A 341 22.01 -7.58 11.99
C SER A 341 22.86 -6.31 11.96
N ASP A 342 23.84 -6.25 11.07
CA ASP A 342 24.72 -5.09 10.87
C ASP A 342 24.10 -4.01 9.96
N GLN A 343 22.97 -4.28 9.30
CA GLN A 343 22.30 -3.31 8.43
C GLN A 343 21.39 -2.37 9.21
N PRO A 344 21.16 -1.13 8.74
CA PRO A 344 20.20 -0.25 9.39
C PRO A 344 18.77 -0.79 9.27
N LEU A 345 18.02 -0.73 10.37
CA LEU A 345 16.65 -1.25 10.43
C LEU A 345 15.61 -0.13 10.41
N TRP A 346 14.66 -0.19 9.47
CA TRP A 346 13.43 0.58 9.48
C TRP A 346 12.24 -0.31 9.85
N MET A 347 11.86 -0.33 11.12
CA MET A 347 10.84 -1.24 11.60
C MET A 347 9.44 -0.62 11.53
N ALA A 348 8.46 -1.37 11.01
CA ALA A 348 7.04 -1.03 11.10
C ALA A 348 6.38 -1.67 12.33
N SER A 349 5.83 -0.84 13.23
CA SER A 349 5.10 -1.31 14.41
C SER A 349 4.18 -0.22 14.96
N TYR A 350 2.87 -0.39 14.79
CA TYR A 350 1.90 0.68 15.06
C TYR A 350 1.21 0.53 16.42
N GLY A 351 0.81 1.66 17.01
CA GLY A 351 -0.04 1.68 18.21
C GLY A 351 0.67 1.20 19.50
N VAL A 352 2.00 1.17 19.50
CA VAL A 352 2.83 0.75 20.63
C VAL A 352 3.70 1.92 21.11
N ASN A 353 4.02 1.95 22.40
CA ASN A 353 4.92 2.97 22.97
C ASN A 353 6.40 2.59 22.83
N SER A 354 6.68 1.30 22.75
CA SER A 354 8.01 0.73 22.55
C SER A 354 7.85 -0.49 21.65
N PRO A 355 8.33 -0.45 20.41
CA PRO A 355 8.17 -1.57 19.50
C PRO A 355 9.12 -2.72 19.86
N SER A 356 8.66 -3.95 19.68
CA SER A 356 9.52 -5.13 19.79
C SER A 356 10.39 -5.24 18.55
N VAL A 357 11.69 -5.06 18.74
CA VAL A 357 12.71 -5.12 17.69
C VAL A 357 12.66 -6.48 16.97
N LEU A 358 12.97 -6.47 15.68
CA LEU A 358 13.09 -7.69 14.88
C LEU A 358 14.19 -8.60 15.47
N SER A 359 13.91 -9.91 15.55
CA SER A 359 14.92 -10.90 15.94
C SER A 359 16.18 -10.75 15.08
N GLY A 360 17.34 -10.82 15.72
CA GLY A 360 18.63 -10.61 15.05
C GLY A 360 19.12 -9.16 15.07
N PHE A 361 18.23 -8.17 15.23
CA PHE A 361 18.64 -6.78 15.40
C PHE A 361 18.64 -6.41 16.88
N ASP A 362 19.62 -5.60 17.28
CA ASP A 362 19.73 -5.13 18.67
C ASP A 362 18.70 -4.03 19.00
N ASP A 363 18.25 -3.24 18.01
CA ASP A 363 17.29 -2.11 18.08
C ASP A 363 17.00 -1.60 16.65
N TRP A 364 16.10 -0.64 16.49
CA TRP A 364 15.78 -0.02 15.21
C TRP A 364 16.55 1.28 14.96
N ASP A 365 16.78 1.65 13.69
CA ASP A 365 17.30 2.95 13.31
C ASP A 365 16.17 3.92 13.00
N PHE A 366 15.21 3.42 12.23
CA PHE A 366 13.95 4.08 11.90
C PHE A 366 12.77 3.27 12.42
N TRP A 367 11.72 3.96 12.85
CA TRP A 367 10.47 3.34 13.30
C TRP A 367 9.28 4.01 12.64
N GLN A 368 8.56 3.25 11.81
CA GLN A 368 7.25 3.64 11.31
C GLN A 368 6.20 3.30 12.38
N TYR A 369 5.65 4.34 12.99
CA TYR A 369 4.86 4.20 14.22
C TYR A 369 3.35 4.35 14.00
N THR A 370 2.92 4.83 12.82
CA THR A 370 1.51 4.87 12.43
C THR A 370 1.36 5.04 10.92
N ASP A 371 0.29 4.47 10.38
CA ASP A 371 -0.25 4.63 9.02
C ASP A 371 -1.35 5.70 8.92
N LYS A 372 -1.70 6.34 10.04
CA LYS A 372 -2.84 7.26 10.19
C LYS A 372 -2.41 8.64 10.65
N GLY A 373 -1.17 9.01 10.32
CA GLY A 373 -0.67 10.35 10.56
C GLY A 373 -1.43 11.40 9.76
N SER A 374 -1.45 12.62 10.28
CA SER A 374 -1.86 13.81 9.54
C SER A 374 -0.67 14.75 9.51
N VAL A 375 -0.28 15.18 8.31
CA VAL A 375 0.87 16.05 8.08
C VAL A 375 0.44 17.22 7.20
N SER A 376 0.80 18.42 7.61
CA SER A 376 0.53 19.62 6.81
C SER A 376 1.16 19.48 5.42
N GLY A 377 0.35 19.67 4.37
CA GLY A 377 0.79 19.55 2.98
C GLY A 377 0.51 18.21 2.31
N ILE A 378 -0.03 17.23 3.05
CA ILE A 378 -0.50 15.95 2.49
C ILE A 378 -2.00 15.80 2.77
N SER A 379 -2.75 15.35 1.77
CA SER A 379 -4.18 15.09 1.92
C SER A 379 -4.41 13.66 2.38
N GLY A 380 -5.23 13.49 3.42
CA GLY A 380 -5.53 12.16 3.97
C GLY A 380 -4.48 11.68 4.97
N TYR A 381 -4.41 10.37 5.16
CA TYR A 381 -3.46 9.75 6.06
C TYR A 381 -2.06 9.63 5.44
N THR A 382 -1.04 9.59 6.29
CA THR A 382 0.35 9.41 5.88
C THR A 382 1.10 8.66 6.95
N ASP A 383 2.01 7.80 6.52
CA ASP A 383 2.91 7.08 7.39
C ASP A 383 3.89 8.03 8.09
N LEU A 384 4.06 7.85 9.41
CA LEU A 384 4.95 8.68 10.21
C LEU A 384 6.10 7.86 10.76
N ASN A 385 7.29 8.45 10.69
CA ASN A 385 8.55 7.81 11.05
C ASN A 385 9.32 8.60 12.09
N LYS A 386 10.11 7.87 12.88
CA LYS A 386 11.16 8.42 13.74
C LYS A 386 12.51 7.85 13.38
N TYR A 387 13.54 8.67 13.38
CA TYR A 387 14.94 8.25 13.38
C TYR A 387 15.56 8.49 14.75
N GLN A 388 16.08 7.45 15.43
CA GLN A 388 16.38 7.58 16.86
C GLN A 388 17.65 8.35 17.22
N TYR A 389 18.60 8.46 16.31
CA TYR A 389 19.95 8.94 16.66
C TYR A 389 20.14 10.46 16.54
N GLY A 390 19.08 11.21 16.21
CA GLY A 390 19.12 12.67 16.14
C GLY A 390 19.65 13.23 14.81
N ILE A 391 19.48 14.54 14.63
CA ILE A 391 19.63 15.20 13.33
C ILE A 391 21.06 15.18 12.78
N GLU A 392 22.07 15.27 13.65
CA GLU A 392 23.47 15.24 13.19
C GLU A 392 23.88 13.84 12.71
N ARG A 393 23.34 12.79 13.32
CA ARG A 393 23.53 11.40 12.85
C ARG A 393 22.77 11.15 11.54
N LEU A 394 21.58 11.71 11.40
CA LEU A 394 20.81 11.61 10.16
C LEU A 394 21.54 12.28 8.98
N LYS A 395 22.14 13.45 9.19
CA LYS A 395 23.00 14.11 8.20
C LYS A 395 24.22 13.27 7.83
N GLN A 396 24.87 12.63 8.81
CA GLN A 396 25.99 11.72 8.55
C GLN A 396 25.55 10.51 7.72
N LEU A 397 24.37 9.97 7.99
CA LEU A 397 23.80 8.87 7.22
C LEU A 397 23.58 9.27 5.75
N ALA A 398 23.12 10.51 5.51
CA ALA A 398 22.91 11.10 4.18
C ALA A 398 24.18 11.59 3.45
N SER A 399 25.34 11.57 4.10
CA SER A 399 26.62 12.10 3.55
C SER A 399 27.41 11.08 2.75
#